data_AF-A0A094CIZ5-F1
#
_entry.id   AF-A0A094CIZ5-F1
#
_cell.length_a   1.000
_cell.length_b   1.000
_cell.length_c   1.000
_cell.angle_alpha   90.00
_cell.angle_beta   90.00
_cell.angle_gamma   90.00
#
_symmetry.space_group_name_H-M   'P 1'
#
loop_
_entity.id
_entity.type
_entity.pdbx_description
1 polymer ?
#
loop_
_entity_poly.entity_id
_entity_poly.type
_entity_poly.pdbx_seq_one_letter_code
_entity_poly.pdbx_strand_id
1 'polypeptide(L)'
;MHGLAPALLLFPQVPHLLLLTNSTGLVILARASRKLDVRPKLHANTAALESNSRARAKWQNQLASYDLDDGWRSDMEEFVSEYHKGEPCRVVERFEGAFNHCFRLRFDLSNRADWLLRFPIPGDVMYPGEKINQEVAAMEFIREHTDIPIPKVITSGRTDGRFEGLGPFITMDFVDGERLDEALYQNDKIKPGIGQLTLDYIYKQMAQIYLELFEHDFEQIGGLSMPSGGRSWHIGSVPLSLKINEGQRLTGINLYG
;
A
#
# COMPACT_ATOMS: atom_id res chain seq x y z
N MET A 1 8.63 -19.06 -15.29
CA MET A 1 7.91 -17.78 -15.12
C MET A 1 6.98 -17.95 -13.94
N HIS A 2 7.48 -17.67 -12.72
CA HIS A 2 6.74 -17.89 -11.49
C HIS A 2 5.90 -16.64 -11.20
N GLY A 3 4.58 -16.78 -11.29
CA GLY A 3 3.64 -15.74 -10.89
C GLY A 3 3.70 -15.54 -9.38
N LEU A 4 3.89 -14.28 -8.97
CA LEU A 4 3.75 -13.83 -7.60
C LEU A 4 2.29 -14.04 -7.16
N ALA A 5 2.05 -15.06 -6.34
CA ALA A 5 0.77 -15.25 -5.67
C ALA A 5 0.75 -14.39 -4.39
N PRO A 6 -0.36 -13.71 -4.06
CA PRO A 6 -0.49 -13.02 -2.78
C PRO A 6 -0.52 -14.07 -1.66
N ALA A 7 0.37 -13.91 -0.67
CA ALA A 7 0.40 -14.73 0.52
C ALA A 7 -0.86 -14.46 1.36
N LEU A 8 -1.81 -15.40 1.37
CA LEU A 8 -2.85 -15.44 2.39
C LEU A 8 -2.22 -15.93 3.70
N LEU A 9 -2.11 -15.06 4.70
CA LEU A 9 -2.00 -15.51 6.09
C LEU A 9 -3.38 -16.05 6.52
N LEU A 10 -3.61 -17.35 6.32
CA LEU A 10 -4.72 -18.07 6.96
C LEU A 10 -4.24 -18.59 8.32
N PHE A 11 -4.67 -17.97 9.41
CA PHE A 11 -4.68 -18.62 10.72
C PHE A 11 -6.09 -19.20 10.98
N PRO A 12 -6.21 -20.50 11.26
CA PRO A 12 -7.44 -21.05 11.82
C PRO A 12 -7.52 -20.65 13.30
N GLN A 13 -8.67 -20.13 13.72
CA GLN A 13 -9.10 -19.92 15.13
C GLN A 13 -9.04 -18.51 15.77
N VAL A 14 -9.23 -17.43 15.02
CA VAL A 14 -9.75 -16.18 15.63
C VAL A 14 -10.98 -15.70 14.86
N PRO A 15 -12.21 -15.99 15.32
CA PRO A 15 -13.39 -15.36 14.75
C PRO A 15 -13.41 -13.91 15.24
N HIS A 16 -13.59 -12.95 14.33
CA HIS A 16 -13.93 -11.54 14.57
C HIS A 16 -12.87 -10.45 14.37
N LEU A 17 -11.70 -10.72 13.80
CA LEU A 17 -10.81 -9.64 13.33
C LEU A 17 -10.12 -10.03 12.02
N LEU A 18 -10.48 -9.34 10.93
CA LEU A 18 -9.87 -9.50 9.60
C LEU A 18 -9.03 -8.25 9.32
N LEU A 19 -7.82 -8.19 9.85
CA LEU A 19 -6.82 -7.24 9.35
C LEU A 19 -6.29 -7.80 8.02
N LEU A 20 -6.82 -7.29 6.90
CA LEU A 20 -6.29 -7.57 5.57
C LEU A 20 -5.03 -6.72 5.36
N THR A 21 -3.92 -7.13 5.94
CA THR A 21 -2.60 -6.58 5.60
C THR A 21 -2.12 -7.22 4.30
N ASN A 22 -2.80 -6.90 3.19
CA ASN A 22 -2.13 -6.96 1.89
C ASN A 22 -1.46 -5.61 1.63
N SER A 23 -0.63 -5.54 0.59
CA SER A 23 0.11 -4.37 0.07
C SER A 23 -0.76 -3.16 -0.34
N THR A 24 -1.95 -3.04 0.24
CA THR A 24 -3.04 -2.09 0.00
C THR A 24 -3.44 -1.43 1.31
N GLY A 25 -2.57 -0.64 1.93
CA GLY A 25 -2.92 0.26 3.04
C GLY A 25 -3.37 -0.43 4.33
N LEU A 26 -3.19 0.27 5.45
CA LEU A 26 -3.74 -0.18 6.72
C LEU A 26 -5.25 0.17 6.74
N VAL A 27 -6.12 -0.81 6.54
CA VAL A 27 -7.55 -0.63 6.82
C VAL A 27 -7.79 -1.00 8.28
N ILE A 28 -7.96 0.00 9.14
CA ILE A 28 -8.41 -0.21 10.52
C ILE A 28 -9.89 -0.59 10.46
N LEU A 29 -10.19 -1.90 10.57
CA LEU A 29 -11.55 -2.40 10.71
C LEU A 29 -11.99 -2.24 12.16
N ALA A 30 -12.73 -1.16 12.43
CA ALA A 30 -13.46 -1.02 13.69
C ALA A 30 -14.53 -2.12 13.83
N ARG A 31 -14.72 -2.58 15.06
CA ARG A 31 -15.56 -3.73 15.44
C ARG A 31 -17.05 -3.45 15.18
N ALA A 32 -17.64 -4.08 14.15
CA ALA A 32 -19.08 -4.25 14.06
C ALA A 32 -19.45 -5.74 14.10
N SER A 33 -20.14 -6.17 15.16
CA SER A 33 -20.71 -7.52 15.28
C SER A 33 -21.83 -7.70 14.27
N ARG A 34 -21.55 -8.34 13.12
CA ARG A 34 -22.53 -9.08 12.33
C ARG A 34 -21.82 -10.12 11.46
N LYS A 35 -22.20 -11.40 11.61
CA LYS A 35 -21.77 -12.51 10.74
C LYS A 35 -22.21 -12.19 9.30
N LEU A 36 -21.25 -12.02 8.39
CA LEU A 36 -21.48 -12.01 6.96
C LEU A 36 -20.88 -13.28 6.37
N ASP A 37 -21.72 -14.31 6.26
CA ASP A 37 -21.49 -15.43 5.33
C ASP A 37 -22.14 -15.09 4.01
N VAL A 38 -21.33 -14.72 3.01
CA VAL A 38 -21.77 -14.67 1.61
C VAL A 38 -20.57 -14.94 0.72
N ARG A 39 -20.51 -16.13 0.09
CA ARG A 39 -19.73 -16.35 -1.14
C ARG A 39 -20.67 -16.37 -2.34
N PRO A 40 -20.89 -15.24 -3.04
CA PRO A 40 -21.21 -15.30 -4.46
C PRO A 40 -19.89 -15.36 -5.21
N LYS A 41 -19.71 -16.35 -6.11
CA LYS A 41 -18.68 -16.26 -7.14
C LYS A 41 -19.07 -15.08 -8.02
N LEU A 42 -18.39 -13.95 -7.86
CA LEU A 42 -18.62 -12.75 -8.65
C LEU A 42 -18.31 -13.10 -10.11
N HIS A 43 -19.30 -13.01 -11.01
CA HIS A 43 -19.10 -13.34 -12.41
C HIS A 43 -18.19 -12.29 -13.05
N ALA A 44 -17.00 -12.70 -13.48
CA ALA A 44 -16.06 -11.81 -14.15
C ALA A 44 -16.64 -11.27 -15.46
N ASN A 45 -16.45 -9.98 -15.71
CA ASN A 45 -16.82 -9.32 -16.95
C ASN A 45 -15.57 -9.16 -17.81
N THR A 46 -15.49 -9.93 -18.89
CA THR A 46 -14.33 -9.93 -19.81
C THR A 46 -14.03 -8.53 -20.36
N ALA A 47 -15.06 -7.75 -20.70
CA ALA A 47 -14.86 -6.40 -21.23
C ALA A 47 -14.22 -5.45 -20.20
N ALA A 48 -14.63 -5.58 -18.93
CA ALA A 48 -14.04 -4.81 -17.83
C ALA A 48 -12.57 -5.21 -17.61
N LEU A 49 -12.27 -6.51 -17.57
CA LEU A 49 -10.91 -7.04 -17.43
C LEU A 49 -9.98 -6.60 -18.57
N GLU A 50 -10.45 -6.66 -19.81
CA GLU A 50 -9.68 -6.20 -20.96
C GLU A 50 -9.45 -4.69 -20.92
N SER A 51 -10.48 -3.91 -20.54
CA SER A 51 -10.34 -2.45 -20.38
C SER A 51 -9.29 -2.10 -19.32
N ASN A 52 -9.34 -2.78 -18.17
CA ASN A 52 -8.40 -2.60 -17.07
C ASN A 52 -6.98 -3.01 -17.46
N SER A 53 -6.83 -4.12 -18.18
CA SER A 53 -5.53 -4.56 -18.71
C SER A 53 -4.93 -3.56 -19.70
N ARG A 54 -5.76 -2.97 -20.57
CA ARG A 54 -5.34 -1.89 -21.48
C ARG A 54 -4.94 -0.63 -20.73
N ALA A 55 -5.69 -0.25 -19.68
CA ALA A 55 -5.36 0.90 -18.84
C ALA A 55 -4.01 0.71 -18.15
N ARG A 56 -3.77 -0.48 -17.57
CA ARG A 56 -2.48 -0.85 -16.98
C ARG A 56 -1.34 -0.76 -17.99
N ALA A 57 -1.48 -1.41 -19.15
CA ALA A 57 -0.44 -1.43 -20.17
C ALA A 57 -0.11 -0.02 -20.70
N LYS A 58 -1.13 0.80 -20.94
CA LYS A 58 -0.95 2.20 -21.35
C LYS A 58 -0.17 2.98 -20.30
N TRP A 59 -0.55 2.84 -19.03
CA TRP A 59 0.11 3.54 -17.93
C TRP A 59 1.56 3.07 -17.74
N GLN A 60 1.84 1.77 -17.82
CA GLN A 60 3.21 1.25 -17.73
C GLN A 60 4.10 1.75 -18.87
N ASN A 61 3.59 1.78 -20.11
CA ASN A 61 4.33 2.35 -21.24
C ASN A 61 4.63 3.84 -21.04
N GLN A 62 3.68 4.58 -20.47
CA GLN A 62 3.87 5.99 -20.13
C GLN A 62 4.89 6.16 -18.99
N LEU A 63 4.83 5.36 -17.92
CA LEU A 63 5.80 5.41 -16.84
C LEU A 63 7.22 5.14 -17.34
N ALA A 64 7.38 4.13 -18.21
CA ALA A 64 8.66 3.77 -18.78
C ALA A 64 9.34 4.89 -19.59
N SER A 65 8.57 5.83 -20.18
CA SER A 65 9.17 6.97 -20.87
C SER A 65 9.79 8.01 -19.93
N TYR A 66 9.33 8.09 -18.67
CA TYR A 66 9.89 8.99 -17.65
C TYR A 66 11.07 8.37 -16.90
N ASP A 67 11.17 7.04 -16.92
CA ASP A 67 12.18 6.25 -16.21
C ASP A 67 13.40 5.90 -17.09
N LEU A 68 13.52 6.54 -18.26
CA LEU A 68 14.68 6.36 -19.13
C LEU A 68 15.94 6.86 -18.43
N ASP A 69 16.94 5.97 -18.31
CA ASP A 69 18.29 6.31 -17.87
C ASP A 69 19.15 6.60 -19.10
N ASP A 70 19.16 7.85 -19.54
CA ASP A 70 19.96 8.33 -20.68
C ASP A 70 21.36 8.81 -20.28
N GLY A 71 21.79 8.49 -19.05
CA GLY A 71 23.14 8.73 -18.54
C GLY A 71 23.35 10.05 -17.81
N TRP A 72 22.31 10.88 -17.63
CA TRP A 72 22.41 12.08 -16.79
C TRP A 72 21.41 12.09 -15.64
N ARG A 73 20.11 11.87 -15.89
CA ARG A 73 19.05 11.83 -14.86
C ARG A 73 17.71 11.45 -15.47
N SER A 74 16.97 10.52 -14.87
CA SER A 74 15.59 10.25 -15.32
C SER A 74 14.62 11.33 -14.87
N ASP A 75 13.49 11.51 -15.57
CA ASP A 75 12.46 12.45 -15.14
C ASP A 75 11.91 12.10 -13.74
N MET A 76 11.91 10.82 -13.38
CA MET A 76 11.49 10.35 -12.05
C MET A 76 12.44 10.83 -10.94
N GLU A 77 13.74 10.83 -11.19
CA GLU A 77 14.75 11.36 -10.27
C GLU A 77 14.62 12.88 -10.11
N GLU A 78 14.27 13.58 -11.19
CA GLU A 78 14.00 15.02 -11.14
C GLU A 78 12.75 15.31 -10.30
N PHE A 79 11.64 14.63 -10.61
CA PHE A 79 10.37 14.73 -9.88
C PHE A 79 10.55 14.59 -8.36
N VAL A 80 11.27 13.56 -7.91
CA VAL A 80 11.43 13.32 -6.46
C VAL A 80 12.32 14.37 -5.80
N SER A 81 13.36 14.86 -6.51
CA SER A 81 14.26 15.85 -5.92
C SER A 81 13.63 17.20 -5.66
N GLU A 82 12.57 17.57 -6.38
CA GLU A 82 11.82 18.80 -6.12
C GLU A 82 11.30 18.82 -4.67
N TYR A 83 10.92 17.65 -4.15
CA TYR A 83 10.51 17.46 -2.75
C TYR A 83 11.68 17.40 -1.76
N HIS A 84 12.92 17.40 -2.24
CA HIS A 84 14.15 17.40 -1.44
C HIS A 84 15.06 18.58 -1.81
N LYS A 85 14.48 19.77 -1.98
CA LYS A 85 15.24 21.02 -2.21
C LYS A 85 16.17 20.95 -3.44
N GLY A 86 15.83 20.12 -4.42
CA GLY A 86 16.63 19.91 -5.63
C GLY A 86 17.87 19.02 -5.44
N GLU A 87 18.02 18.35 -4.29
CA GLU A 87 19.16 17.43 -4.09
C GLU A 87 19.12 16.28 -5.11
N PRO A 88 20.21 16.01 -5.83
CA PRO A 88 20.26 14.90 -6.76
C PRO A 88 20.00 13.56 -6.07
N CYS A 89 19.22 12.71 -6.73
CA CYS A 89 18.99 11.33 -6.31
C CYS A 89 19.05 10.39 -7.51
N ARG A 90 19.24 9.10 -7.23
CA ARG A 90 19.28 8.03 -8.21
C ARG A 90 18.25 6.96 -7.89
N VAL A 91 17.57 6.47 -8.91
CA VAL A 91 16.75 5.27 -8.78
C VAL A 91 17.69 4.06 -8.72
N VAL A 92 17.80 3.48 -7.53
CA VAL A 92 18.66 2.32 -7.27
C VAL A 92 17.91 0.99 -7.39
N GLU A 93 16.58 1.02 -7.31
CA GLU A 93 15.75 -0.18 -7.43
C GLU A 93 14.37 0.16 -7.99
N ARG A 94 13.82 -0.76 -8.78
CA ARG A 94 12.47 -0.69 -9.37
C ARG A 94 11.76 -2.01 -9.09
N PHE A 95 10.59 -1.96 -8.49
CA PHE A 95 9.84 -3.16 -8.19
C PHE A 95 8.34 -2.90 -8.21
N GLU A 96 7.56 -3.95 -8.48
CA GLU A 96 6.11 -3.89 -8.43
C GLU A 96 5.59 -4.76 -7.30
N GLY A 97 4.74 -4.17 -6.46
CA GLY A 97 3.85 -4.92 -5.58
C GLY A 97 2.57 -5.33 -6.33
N ALA A 98 1.63 -5.96 -5.62
CA ALA A 98 0.36 -6.40 -6.22
C ALA A 98 -0.47 -5.26 -6.85
N PHE A 99 -0.36 -4.04 -6.30
CA PHE A 99 -1.19 -2.90 -6.70
C PHE A 99 -0.38 -1.61 -6.93
N ASN A 100 0.94 -1.65 -6.77
CA ASN A 100 1.75 -0.44 -6.82
C ASN A 100 3.06 -0.68 -7.57
N HIS A 101 3.51 0.32 -8.33
CA HIS A 101 4.85 0.37 -8.89
C HIS A 101 5.71 1.28 -8.00
N CYS A 102 6.93 0.85 -7.71
CA CYS A 102 7.80 1.46 -6.72
C CYS A 102 9.19 1.77 -7.30
N PHE A 103 9.71 2.93 -6.91
CA PHE A 103 11.09 3.34 -7.12
C PHE A 103 11.76 3.56 -5.76
N ARG A 104 12.89 2.89 -5.52
CA ARG A 104 13.78 3.22 -4.40
C ARG A 104 14.78 4.26 -4.88
N LEU A 105 14.82 5.41 -4.21
CA LEU A 105 15.67 6.54 -4.55
C LEU A 105 16.73 6.77 -3.48
N ARG A 106 17.98 6.84 -3.91
CA ARG A 106 19.13 7.16 -3.06
C ARG A 106 19.61 8.57 -3.33
N PHE A 107 19.84 9.34 -2.27
CA PHE A 107 20.35 10.70 -2.37
C PHE A 107 21.86 10.71 -2.17
N ASP A 108 22.59 11.35 -3.10
CA ASP A 108 24.06 11.28 -3.15
C ASP A 108 24.75 12.04 -2.01
N LEU A 109 24.11 13.10 -1.50
CA LEU A 109 24.73 14.07 -0.60
C LEU A 109 24.23 13.99 0.85
N SER A 110 23.31 13.06 1.13
CA SER A 110 22.69 12.93 2.44
C SER A 110 23.00 11.58 3.09
N ASN A 111 23.38 11.58 4.38
CA ASN A 111 23.42 10.38 5.22
C ASN A 111 22.00 9.92 5.61
N ARG A 112 20.97 10.20 4.79
CA ARG A 112 19.58 9.87 5.08
C ARG A 112 19.23 8.50 4.51
N ALA A 113 18.17 7.92 5.07
CA ALA A 113 17.55 6.73 4.49
C ALA A 113 17.10 7.02 3.06
N ASP A 114 17.15 5.99 2.21
CA ASP A 114 16.60 6.05 0.85
C ASP A 114 15.11 6.41 0.92
N TRP A 115 14.55 6.96 -0.17
CA TRP A 115 13.12 7.24 -0.30
C TRP A 115 12.45 6.19 -1.17
N LEU A 116 11.16 5.94 -0.92
CA LEU A 116 10.30 5.12 -1.75
C LEU A 116 9.26 6.00 -2.42
N LEU A 117 9.33 6.14 -3.74
CA LEU A 117 8.25 6.69 -4.55
C LEU A 117 7.35 5.55 -5.01
N ARG A 118 6.04 5.69 -4.80
CA ARG A 118 5.05 4.66 -5.12
C ARG A 118 3.85 5.22 -5.84
N PHE A 119 3.48 4.56 -6.93
CA PHE A 119 2.25 4.83 -7.69
C PHE A 119 1.31 3.63 -7.62
N PRO A 120 0.01 3.83 -7.32
CA PRO A 120 -1.01 2.81 -7.55
C PRO A 120 -1.09 2.50 -9.05
N ILE A 121 -1.16 1.22 -9.42
CA ILE A 121 -1.19 0.81 -10.83
C ILE A 121 -2.63 0.90 -11.36
N PRO A 122 -2.94 1.79 -12.33
CA PRO A 122 -4.27 1.88 -12.91
C PRO A 122 -4.69 0.57 -13.58
N GLY A 123 -5.97 0.25 -13.50
CA GLY A 123 -6.50 -1.04 -13.98
C GLY A 123 -6.40 -2.17 -12.94
N ASP A 124 -5.46 -2.06 -11.99
CA ASP A 124 -5.46 -2.91 -10.78
C ASP A 124 -6.02 -2.19 -9.56
N VAL A 125 -5.76 -0.90 -9.46
CA VAL A 125 -6.39 -0.02 -8.48
C VAL A 125 -7.46 0.81 -9.17
N MET A 126 -8.70 0.65 -8.73
CA MET A 126 -9.85 1.32 -9.33
C MET A 126 -10.13 2.71 -8.76
N TYR A 127 -9.65 2.98 -7.54
CA TYR A 127 -9.81 4.26 -6.82
C TYR A 127 -8.45 4.76 -6.30
N PRO A 128 -7.52 5.13 -7.20
CA PRO A 128 -6.14 5.39 -6.81
C PRO A 128 -5.99 6.64 -5.91
N GLY A 129 -6.83 7.67 -6.09
CA GLY A 129 -6.76 8.89 -5.29
C GLY A 129 -7.25 8.63 -3.87
N GLU A 130 -8.41 7.99 -3.74
CA GLU A 130 -9.00 7.58 -2.48
C GLU A 130 -8.08 6.62 -1.73
N LYS A 131 -7.46 5.67 -2.45
CA LYS A 131 -6.46 4.76 -1.87
C LYS A 131 -5.30 5.52 -1.23
N ILE A 132 -4.69 6.45 -1.95
CA ILE A 132 -3.54 7.22 -1.44
C ILE A 132 -3.97 8.07 -0.25
N ASN A 133 -5.10 8.77 -0.35
CA ASN A 133 -5.60 9.62 0.75
C ASN A 133 -5.87 8.82 2.03
N GLN A 134 -6.55 7.66 1.91
CA GLN A 134 -6.83 6.80 3.06
C GLN A 134 -5.55 6.18 3.65
N GLU A 135 -4.59 5.81 2.80
CA GLU A 135 -3.31 5.24 3.25
C GLU A 135 -2.46 6.28 4.00
N VAL A 136 -2.35 7.50 3.46
CA VAL A 136 -1.65 8.61 4.13
C VAL A 136 -2.31 8.95 5.46
N ALA A 137 -3.64 9.07 5.49
CA ALA A 137 -4.38 9.35 6.71
C ALA A 137 -4.15 8.27 7.79
N ALA A 138 -4.21 6.99 7.40
CA ALA A 138 -3.93 5.89 8.33
C ALA A 138 -2.48 5.93 8.84
N MET A 139 -1.50 6.16 7.96
CA MET A 139 -0.08 6.25 8.36
C MET A 139 0.17 7.40 9.34
N GLU A 140 -0.34 8.59 9.06
CA GLU A 140 -0.19 9.73 9.96
C GLU A 140 -0.89 9.48 11.31
N PHE A 141 -2.08 8.88 11.31
CA PHE A 141 -2.76 8.50 12.55
C PHE A 141 -1.94 7.52 13.40
N ILE A 142 -1.44 6.45 12.80
CA ILE A 142 -0.62 5.43 13.49
C ILE A 142 0.63 6.09 14.08
N ARG A 143 1.29 6.96 13.31
CA ARG A 143 2.49 7.68 13.74
C ARG A 143 2.22 8.59 14.94
N GLU A 144 1.05 9.22 14.98
CA GLU A 144 0.67 10.14 16.05
C GLU A 144 0.23 9.43 17.33
N HIS A 145 -0.34 8.22 17.24
CA HIS A 145 -1.08 7.59 18.34
C HIS A 145 -0.48 6.27 18.84
N THR A 146 0.51 5.70 18.14
CA THR A 146 1.13 4.42 18.51
C THR A 146 2.65 4.53 18.46
N ASP A 147 3.33 3.57 19.10
CA ASP A 147 4.78 3.41 19.03
C ASP A 147 5.20 2.49 17.86
N ILE A 148 4.25 2.08 17.02
CA ILE A 148 4.50 1.18 15.88
C ILE A 148 5.45 1.87 14.89
N PRO A 149 6.61 1.25 14.61
CA PRO A 149 7.56 1.83 13.68
C PRO A 149 7.02 1.70 12.24
N ILE A 150 6.61 2.82 11.66
CA ILE A 150 6.19 2.91 10.26
C ILE A 150 7.05 3.93 9.49
N PRO A 151 7.15 3.81 8.15
CA PRO A 151 7.84 4.79 7.32
C PRO A 151 7.18 6.17 7.38
N LYS A 152 7.97 7.25 7.34
CA LYS A 152 7.43 8.61 7.35
C LYS A 152 6.95 9.01 5.97
N VAL A 153 5.73 9.53 5.86
CA VAL A 153 5.27 10.15 4.62
C VAL A 153 6.02 11.46 4.44
N ILE A 154 6.66 11.61 3.29
CA ILE A 154 7.39 12.82 2.91
C ILE A 154 6.47 13.75 2.15
N THR A 155 5.78 13.21 1.16
CA THR A 155 4.81 13.91 0.33
C THR A 155 3.86 12.92 -0.33
N SER A 156 2.67 13.37 -0.65
CA SER A 156 1.70 12.61 -1.43
C SER A 156 0.83 13.57 -2.21
N GLY A 157 0.29 13.12 -3.33
CA GLY A 157 -0.62 13.95 -4.10
C GLY A 157 -0.97 13.31 -5.42
N ARG A 158 -1.37 14.15 -6.37
CA ARG A 158 -1.59 13.77 -7.75
C ARG A 158 -0.53 14.49 -8.58
N THR A 159 0.15 13.75 -9.45
CA THR A 159 1.11 14.34 -10.38
C THR A 159 0.42 15.39 -11.27
N ASP A 160 1.13 16.47 -11.57
CA ASP A 160 0.68 17.58 -12.39
C ASP A 160 1.73 17.96 -13.44
N GLY A 161 1.45 18.99 -14.23
CA GLY A 161 2.35 19.49 -15.27
C GLY A 161 2.77 18.39 -16.25
N ARG A 162 4.08 18.23 -16.47
CA ARG A 162 4.60 17.20 -17.39
C ARG A 162 4.32 15.76 -16.93
N PHE A 163 4.00 15.54 -15.66
CA PHE A 163 3.78 14.20 -15.08
C PHE A 163 2.29 13.83 -14.95
N GLU A 164 1.35 14.70 -15.34
CA GLU A 164 -0.08 14.60 -15.03
C GLU A 164 -0.70 13.21 -15.29
N GLY A 165 -0.24 12.48 -16.31
CA GLY A 165 -0.75 11.16 -16.65
C GLY A 165 -0.29 9.99 -15.76
N LEU A 166 0.66 10.20 -14.83
CA LEU A 166 1.09 9.16 -13.89
C LEU A 166 0.10 8.98 -12.72
N GLY A 167 -0.65 10.01 -12.37
CA GLY A 167 -1.75 9.94 -11.41
C GLY A 167 -1.33 10.14 -9.95
N PRO A 168 -2.08 9.58 -8.99
CA PRO A 168 -1.77 9.70 -7.58
C PRO A 168 -0.45 9.03 -7.19
N PHE A 169 0.26 9.60 -6.23
CA PHE A 169 1.53 9.07 -5.75
C PHE A 169 1.70 9.33 -4.25
N ILE A 170 2.61 8.57 -3.65
CA ILE A 170 3.12 8.79 -2.30
C ILE A 170 4.63 8.58 -2.31
N THR A 171 5.34 9.50 -1.66
CA THR A 171 6.78 9.39 -1.37
C THR A 171 6.94 9.29 0.14
N MET A 172 7.66 8.29 0.60
CA MET A 172 7.89 8.02 2.02
C MET A 172 9.31 7.50 2.26
N ASP A 173 9.74 7.43 3.51
CA ASP A 173 11.00 6.77 3.85
C ASP A 173 11.02 5.33 3.31
N PHE A 174 12.15 4.88 2.77
CA PHE A 174 12.38 3.48 2.50
C PHE A 174 12.80 2.78 3.78
N VAL A 175 12.21 1.62 4.06
CA VAL A 175 12.57 0.77 5.20
C VAL A 175 13.24 -0.48 4.67
N ASP A 176 14.53 -0.62 4.96
CA ASP A 176 15.24 -1.88 4.70
C ASP A 176 14.70 -2.97 5.63
N GLY A 177 14.40 -4.13 5.05
CA GLY A 177 13.88 -5.27 5.79
C GLY A 177 13.70 -6.49 4.91
N GLU A 178 13.43 -7.62 5.56
CA GLU A 178 13.06 -8.87 4.91
C GLU A 178 11.57 -9.13 5.14
N ARG A 179 10.89 -9.64 4.12
CA ARG A 179 9.50 -10.05 4.26
C ARG A 179 9.38 -11.21 5.23
N LEU A 180 8.51 -11.08 6.23
CA LEU A 180 8.37 -12.10 7.26
C LEU A 180 7.92 -13.46 6.71
N ASP A 181 7.06 -13.49 5.69
CA ASP A 181 6.62 -14.73 5.07
C ASP A 181 7.78 -15.45 4.37
N GLU A 182 8.64 -14.71 3.68
CA GLU A 182 9.85 -15.23 3.05
C GLU A 182 10.87 -15.65 4.10
N ALA A 183 11.07 -14.88 5.16
CA ALA A 183 12.00 -15.20 6.24
C ALA A 183 11.58 -16.46 7.01
N LEU A 184 10.28 -16.60 7.29
CA LEU A 184 9.75 -17.59 8.21
C LEU A 184 9.29 -18.89 7.54
N TYR A 185 8.76 -18.83 6.31
CA TYR A 185 8.13 -19.99 5.67
C TYR A 185 8.89 -20.49 4.43
N GLN A 186 8.80 -21.80 4.21
CA GLN A 186 9.19 -22.48 2.98
C GLN A 186 8.18 -23.61 2.73
N ASN A 187 7.53 -23.61 1.55
CA ASN A 187 6.47 -24.56 1.20
C ASN A 187 5.35 -24.64 2.25
N ASP A 188 4.83 -23.47 2.67
CA ASP A 188 3.77 -23.31 3.68
C ASP A 188 4.08 -23.91 5.07
N LYS A 189 5.37 -24.14 5.35
CA LYS A 189 5.87 -24.64 6.65
C LYS A 189 6.95 -23.72 7.17
N ILE A 190 7.04 -23.59 8.49
CA ILE A 190 8.13 -22.85 9.14
C ILE A 190 9.46 -23.46 8.68
N LYS A 191 10.40 -22.62 8.26
CA LYS A 191 11.71 -23.07 7.76
C LYS A 191 12.44 -23.90 8.81
N PRO A 192 13.11 -24.99 8.41
CA PRO A 192 13.98 -25.73 9.32
C PRO A 192 15.10 -24.81 9.81
N GLY A 193 15.35 -24.80 11.12
CA GLY A 193 16.35 -23.94 11.75
C GLY A 193 15.78 -22.69 12.43
N ILE A 194 14.51 -22.35 12.21
CA ILE A 194 13.83 -21.34 13.04
C ILE A 194 13.47 -21.98 14.38
N GLY A 195 14.14 -21.55 15.44
CA GLY A 195 13.90 -22.03 16.80
C GLY A 195 12.67 -21.39 17.45
N GLN A 196 12.17 -22.02 18.52
CA GLN A 196 11.00 -21.53 19.26
C GLN A 196 11.19 -20.10 19.81
N LEU A 197 12.39 -19.75 20.29
CA LEU A 197 12.68 -18.42 20.81
C LEU A 197 12.49 -17.32 19.75
N THR A 198 12.86 -17.60 18.49
CA THR A 198 12.67 -16.67 17.37
C THR A 198 11.19 -16.51 17.06
N LEU A 199 10.43 -17.61 17.05
CA LEU A 199 8.97 -17.56 16.86
C LEU A 199 8.29 -16.76 17.97
N ASP A 200 8.63 -17.02 19.23
CA ASP A 200 8.07 -16.31 20.38
C ASP A 200 8.35 -14.81 20.29
N TYR A 201 9.57 -14.43 19.88
CA TYR A 201 9.94 -13.03 19.67
C TYR A 201 9.12 -12.37 18.54
N ILE A 202 8.93 -13.05 17.40
CA ILE A 202 8.13 -12.55 16.28
C ILE A 202 6.66 -12.41 16.67
N TYR A 203 6.06 -13.46 17.25
CA TYR A 203 4.66 -13.45 17.65
C TYR A 203 4.38 -12.42 18.74
N LYS A 204 5.32 -12.21 19.67
CA LYS A 204 5.20 -11.15 20.68
C LYS A 204 5.15 -9.77 20.04
N GLN A 205 6.04 -9.47 19.08
CA GLN A 205 6.01 -8.19 18.37
C GLN A 205 4.71 -8.00 17.58
N MET A 206 4.25 -9.04 16.87
CA MET A 206 2.95 -8.99 16.17
C MET A 206 1.81 -8.68 17.14
N ALA A 207 1.77 -9.37 18.28
CA ALA A 207 0.76 -9.15 19.30
C ALA A 207 0.80 -7.72 19.86
N GLN A 208 1.98 -7.15 20.09
CA GLN A 208 2.13 -5.76 20.53
C GLN A 208 1.55 -4.78 19.50
N ILE A 209 1.92 -4.94 18.22
CA ILE A 209 1.38 -4.12 17.12
C ILE A 209 -0.16 -4.22 17.07
N TYR A 210 -0.71 -5.44 17.18
CA TYR A 210 -2.16 -5.62 17.16
C TYR A 210 -2.84 -4.97 18.37
N LEU A 211 -2.24 -5.04 19.55
CA LEU A 211 -2.80 -4.43 20.76
C LEU A 211 -2.81 -2.91 20.64
N GLU A 212 -1.71 -2.29 20.21
CA GLU A 212 -1.64 -0.84 20.00
C GLU A 212 -2.69 -0.37 18.98
N LEU A 213 -2.84 -1.06 17.84
CA LEU A 213 -3.89 -0.74 16.87
C LEU A 213 -5.30 -0.93 17.44
N PHE A 214 -5.49 -1.89 18.35
CA PHE A 214 -6.79 -2.22 18.93
C PHE A 214 -7.24 -1.22 20.00
N GLU A 215 -6.33 -0.43 20.57
CA GLU A 215 -6.66 0.61 21.55
C GLU A 215 -7.38 1.83 20.94
N HIS A 216 -7.54 1.86 19.62
CA HIS A 216 -8.17 2.98 18.90
C HIS A 216 -9.57 2.63 18.39
N ASP A 217 -10.57 3.27 18.97
CA ASP A 217 -11.96 3.15 18.57
C ASP A 217 -12.42 4.33 17.69
N PHE A 218 -13.29 4.02 16.73
CA PHE A 218 -13.98 4.99 15.89
C PHE A 218 -15.48 4.75 15.95
N GLU A 219 -16.29 5.81 15.82
CA GLU A 219 -17.76 5.73 15.92
C GLU A 219 -18.39 4.88 14.81
N GLN A 220 -17.72 4.75 13.68
CA GLN A 220 -18.20 4.02 12.51
C GLN A 220 -17.05 3.36 11.73
N ILE A 221 -17.41 2.43 10.84
CA ILE A 221 -16.45 1.81 9.91
C ILE A 221 -16.29 2.72 8.69
N GLY A 222 -15.05 3.05 8.34
CA GLY A 222 -14.77 3.73 7.07
C GLY A 222 -13.31 4.15 6.89
N GLY A 223 -13.08 4.97 5.87
CA GLY A 223 -11.79 5.58 5.57
C GLY A 223 -11.50 6.73 6.53
N LEU A 224 -10.31 6.67 7.14
CA LEU A 224 -9.83 7.69 8.05
C LEU A 224 -9.49 8.97 7.28
N SER A 225 -9.77 10.13 7.89
CA SER A 225 -9.50 11.43 7.31
C SER A 225 -9.16 12.46 8.40
N MET A 226 -8.33 13.43 8.04
CA MET A 226 -8.09 14.65 8.79
C MET A 226 -8.49 15.84 7.91
N PRO A 227 -9.41 16.73 8.34
CA PRO A 227 -9.72 17.93 7.58
C PRO A 227 -8.50 18.84 7.50
N SER A 228 -8.34 19.60 6.41
CA SER A 228 -7.27 20.61 6.32
C SER A 228 -7.39 21.62 7.46
N GLY A 229 -6.40 21.68 8.35
CA GLY A 229 -6.42 22.53 9.55
C GLY A 229 -7.28 22.00 10.71
N GLY A 230 -7.84 20.79 10.58
CA GLY A 230 -8.54 20.09 11.65
C GLY A 230 -7.60 19.62 12.77
N ARG A 231 -8.16 19.36 13.95
CA ARG A 231 -7.43 18.88 15.13
C ARG A 231 -7.81 17.47 15.56
N SER A 232 -8.70 16.80 14.81
CA SER A 232 -9.27 15.51 15.21
C SER A 232 -9.51 14.61 14.02
N TRP A 233 -9.01 13.38 14.14
CA TRP A 233 -9.25 12.28 13.23
C TRP A 233 -10.73 11.89 13.21
N HIS A 234 -11.28 11.63 12.04
CA HIS A 234 -12.65 11.18 11.88
C HIS A 234 -12.78 10.27 10.64
N ILE A 235 -13.91 9.57 10.55
CA ILE A 235 -14.21 8.74 9.40
C ILE A 235 -14.89 9.60 8.33
N GLY A 236 -14.19 9.83 7.22
CA GLY A 236 -14.62 10.74 6.15
C GLY A 236 -15.19 10.05 4.91
N SER A 237 -15.06 8.72 4.79
CA SER A 237 -15.51 8.00 3.59
C SER A 237 -15.90 6.55 3.84
N VAL A 238 -16.61 5.98 2.86
CA VAL A 238 -16.37 4.65 2.29
C VAL A 238 -15.18 3.83 2.80
N PRO A 239 -15.24 2.66 3.50
CA PRO A 239 -14.01 1.86 3.63
C PRO A 239 -13.57 1.34 2.27
N LEU A 240 -12.35 1.63 1.83
CA LEU A 240 -11.83 1.11 0.56
C LEU A 240 -11.19 -0.27 0.75
N SER A 241 -12.03 -1.31 0.80
CA SER A 241 -11.56 -2.68 0.95
C SER A 241 -11.05 -3.29 -0.36
N LEU A 242 -10.19 -4.31 -0.25
CA LEU A 242 -9.78 -5.14 -1.39
C LEU A 242 -10.99 -5.70 -2.16
N LYS A 243 -12.07 -6.06 -1.46
CA LYS A 243 -13.30 -6.58 -2.09
C LYS A 243 -14.01 -5.52 -2.95
N ILE A 244 -14.01 -4.26 -2.52
CA ILE A 244 -14.60 -3.16 -3.30
C ILE A 244 -13.77 -2.91 -4.55
N ASN A 245 -12.44 -2.85 -4.41
CA ASN A 245 -11.53 -2.69 -5.53
C ASN A 245 -11.66 -3.85 -6.53
N GLU A 246 -11.50 -5.10 -6.07
CA GLU A 246 -11.59 -6.29 -6.91
C GLU A 246 -12.98 -6.48 -7.50
N GLY A 247 -14.03 -6.14 -6.75
CA GLY A 247 -15.40 -6.21 -7.24
C GLY A 247 -15.57 -5.34 -8.48
N GLN A 248 -15.11 -4.09 -8.45
CA GLN A 248 -15.15 -3.25 -9.64
C GLN A 248 -14.15 -3.71 -10.71
N ARG A 249 -12.93 -4.09 -10.34
CA ARG A 249 -11.91 -4.52 -11.30
C ARG A 249 -12.36 -5.72 -12.12
N LEU A 250 -13.03 -6.67 -11.49
CA LEU A 250 -13.47 -7.92 -12.11
C LEU A 250 -14.81 -7.79 -12.84
N THR A 251 -15.72 -6.92 -12.38
CA THR A 251 -17.11 -6.87 -12.93
C THR A 251 -17.44 -5.60 -13.70
N GLY A 252 -16.69 -4.52 -13.46
CA GLY A 252 -17.02 -3.15 -13.91
C GLY A 252 -18.07 -2.44 -13.06
N ILE A 253 -18.62 -3.08 -12.02
CA ILE A 253 -19.64 -2.47 -11.15
C ILE A 253 -18.94 -1.53 -10.16
N ASN A 254 -19.33 -0.25 -10.16
CA ASN A 254 -18.90 0.68 -9.12
C ASN A 254 -19.53 0.28 -7.78
N LEU A 255 -18.69 -0.12 -6.82
CA LEU A 255 -19.08 -0.51 -5.47
C LEU A 255 -18.72 0.57 -4.43
N TYR A 256 -18.10 1.66 -4.85
CA TYR A 256 -17.68 2.78 -4.01
C TYR A 256 -18.61 3.96 -4.23
N GLY A 257 -19.36 4.30 -3.19
CA GLY A 257 -20.41 5.33 -3.19
C GLY A 257 -20.01 6.56 -2.41
#